data_AF-A0A4Y1ZMS0-F1
#
_entry.id   AF-A0A4Y1ZMS0-F1
#
_cell.length_a   1.000
_cell.length_b   1.000
_cell.length_c   1.000
_cell.angle_alpha   90.00
_cell.angle_beta   90.00
_cell.angle_gamma   90.00
#
_symmetry.space_group_name_H-M   'P 1'
#
loop_
_entity.id
_entity.type
_entity.pdbx_description
1 polymer ?
#
loop_
_entity_poly.entity_id
_entity_poly.type
_entity_poly.pdbx_seq_one_letter_code
_entity_poly.pdbx_strand_id
1 'polypeptide(L)'
;IRINPGWQVTLSAFLLLVPELFEKKKFVLLSRFNQDALENYFSQVRRMTILLQWTSCTRTRMLLAEFMFAMCGNANYEPDDNIILEST
;
A
#
# COMPACT_ATOMS: atom_id res chain seq x y z
N ILE A 1 27.69 -21.07 7.50
CA ILE A 1 26.72 -20.22 6.75
C ILE A 1 26.28 -19.11 7.68
N ARG A 2 26.54 -17.84 7.37
CA ARG A 2 26.12 -16.71 8.21
C ARG A 2 24.70 -16.31 7.79
N ILE A 3 23.76 -16.43 8.72
CA ILE A 3 22.35 -16.08 8.49
C ILE A 3 22.20 -14.55 8.56
N ASN A 4 21.37 -13.97 7.68
CA ASN A 4 21.07 -12.54 7.70
C ASN A 4 20.28 -12.19 8.98
N PRO A 5 20.75 -11.24 9.81
CA PRO A 5 20.07 -10.84 11.04
C PRO A 5 18.62 -10.36 10.82
N GLY A 6 18.36 -9.67 9.71
CA GLY A 6 17.03 -9.18 9.37
C GLY A 6 16.03 -10.31 9.14
N TRP A 7 16.46 -11.39 8.49
CA TRP A 7 15.60 -12.56 8.29
C TRP A 7 15.23 -13.24 9.60
N GLN A 8 16.17 -13.35 10.55
CA GLN A 8 15.89 -13.92 11.86
C GLN A 8 14.86 -13.08 12.62
N VAL A 9 15.00 -11.75 12.61
CA VAL A 9 14.04 -10.84 13.29
C VAL A 9 12.66 -10.95 12.67
N THR A 10 12.54 -10.88 11.34
CA THR A 10 11.25 -10.96 10.64
C THR A 10 10.55 -12.29 10.89
N LEU A 11 11.28 -13.40 10.82
CA LEU A 11 10.71 -14.72 11.08
C LEU A 11 10.23 -14.86 12.53
N SER A 12 11.03 -14.39 13.49
CA SER A 12 10.69 -14.44 14.91
C SER A 12 9.42 -13.65 15.21
N ALA A 13 9.31 -12.43 14.69
CA ALA A 13 8.13 -11.59 14.86
C ALA A 13 6.88 -12.20 14.20
N PHE A 14 7.02 -12.77 12.99
CA PHE A 14 5.90 -13.39 12.30
C PHE A 14 5.36 -14.60 13.06
N LEU A 15 6.24 -15.48 13.57
CA LEU A 15 5.82 -16.66 14.34
C LEU A 15 5.03 -16.30 15.61
N LEU A 16 5.33 -15.17 16.24
CA LEU A 16 4.56 -14.67 17.38
C LEU A 16 3.16 -14.17 16.99
N LEU A 17 3.00 -13.66 15.76
CA LEU A 17 1.71 -13.18 15.23
C LEU A 17 0.83 -14.30 14.66
N VAL A 18 1.42 -15.45 14.28
CA VAL A 18 0.68 -16.58 13.69
C VAL A 18 -0.54 -17.00 14.51
N PRO A 19 -0.46 -17.23 15.84
CA PRO A 19 -1.62 -17.66 16.62
C PRO A 19 -2.80 -16.68 16.54
N GLU A 20 -2.52 -15.38 16.61
CA GLU A 20 -3.53 -14.31 16.59
C GLU A 20 -4.12 -14.13 15.18
N LEU A 21 -3.29 -14.23 14.14
CA LEU A 21 -3.74 -14.12 12.75
C LEU A 21 -4.65 -15.28 12.35
N PHE A 22 -4.32 -16.50 12.77
CA PHE A 22 -5.09 -17.70 12.43
C PHE A 22 -6.27 -17.99 13.35
N GLU A 23 -6.44 -17.24 14.45
CA GLU A 23 -7.60 -17.34 15.33
C GLU A 23 -8.90 -16.96 14.59
N LYS A 24 -8.83 -15.97 13.68
CA LYS A 24 -10.01 -15.42 12.96
C LYS A 24 -9.95 -15.59 11.45
N LYS A 25 -8.83 -16.02 10.88
CA LYS A 25 -8.61 -16.07 9.42
C LYS A 25 -8.04 -17.42 9.00
N LYS A 26 -8.59 -17.95 7.90
CA LYS A 26 -8.20 -19.27 7.35
C LYS A 26 -6.85 -19.24 6.62
N PHE A 27 -6.46 -18.07 6.09
CA PHE A 27 -5.19 -17.87 5.41
C PHE A 27 -4.74 -16.42 5.55
N VAL A 28 -3.44 -16.20 5.35
CA VAL A 28 -2.79 -14.88 5.45
C VAL A 28 -1.94 -14.66 4.20
N LEU A 29 -2.10 -13.49 3.58
CA LEU A 29 -1.29 -13.08 2.43
C LEU A 29 0.00 -12.40 2.92
N LEU A 30 1.13 -13.11 2.80
CA LEU A 30 2.44 -12.58 3.21
C LEU A 30 2.88 -11.36 2.40
N SER A 31 2.37 -11.17 1.19
CA SER A 31 2.63 -9.99 0.34
C SER A 31 2.14 -8.69 0.96
N ARG A 32 1.29 -8.73 1.99
CA ARG A 32 0.84 -7.54 2.74
C ARG A 32 1.75 -7.20 3.93
N PHE A 33 2.67 -8.09 4.31
CA PHE A 33 3.68 -7.86 5.34
C PHE A 33 4.98 -7.29 4.75
N ASN A 34 4.83 -6.36 3.82
CA ASN A 34 5.93 -5.61 3.24
C ASN A 34 5.56 -4.14 3.09
N GLN A 35 6.56 -3.31 2.79
CA GLN A 35 6.38 -1.87 2.64
C GLN A 35 6.09 -1.45 1.18
N ASP A 36 5.92 -2.41 0.26
CA ASP A 36 5.81 -2.15 -1.18
C ASP A 36 4.61 -1.26 -1.52
N ALA A 37 3.48 -1.48 -0.86
CA ALA A 37 2.29 -0.65 -1.08
C ALA A 37 2.55 0.83 -0.73
N LEU A 38 3.27 1.07 0.36
CA LEU A 38 3.62 2.41 0.83
C LEU A 38 4.67 3.05 -0.09
N GLU A 39 5.70 2.30 -0.49
CA GLU A 39 6.70 2.77 -1.44
C GLU A 39 6.08 3.11 -2.80
N ASN A 40 5.16 2.28 -3.29
CA ASN A 40 4.43 2.51 -4.52
C ASN A 40 3.54 3.76 -4.45
N TYR A 41 2.85 3.96 -3.33
CA TYR A 41 2.10 5.20 -3.11
C TYR A 41 2.99 6.45 -3.20
N PHE A 42 4.12 6.45 -2.49
CA PHE A 42 5.06 7.58 -2.56
C PHE A 42 5.70 7.74 -3.95
N SER A 43 5.87 6.66 -4.70
CA SER A 43 6.34 6.70 -6.09
C SER A 43 5.32 7.43 -6.98
N GLN A 44 4.03 7.12 -6.82
CA GLN A 44 2.96 7.78 -7.57
C GLN A 44 2.84 9.27 -7.21
N VAL A 45 2.90 9.61 -5.92
CA VAL A 45 2.91 11.02 -5.47
C VAL A 45 4.10 11.78 -6.08
N ARG A 46 5.30 11.17 -6.09
CA ARG A 46 6.48 11.79 -6.71
C ARG A 46 6.34 11.99 -8.21
N ARG A 47 5.86 10.98 -8.95
CA ARG A 47 5.59 11.09 -10.40
C ARG A 47 4.60 12.19 -10.72
N MET A 48 3.53 12.29 -9.94
CA MET A 48 2.52 13.34 -10.10
C MET A 48 3.11 14.73 -9.82
N THR A 49 3.96 14.85 -8.79
CA THR A 49 4.65 16.11 -8.45
C THR A 49 5.61 16.55 -9.56
N ILE A 50 6.32 15.62 -10.19
CA ILE A 50 7.20 15.90 -11.34
C ILE A 50 6.39 16.38 -12.54
N LEU A 51 5.24 15.75 -12.83
CA LEU A 51 4.33 16.19 -13.89
C LEU A 51 3.78 17.61 -13.63
N LEU A 52 3.50 17.93 -12.37
CA LEU A 52 3.06 19.27 -11.93
C LEU A 52 4.18 20.32 -12.01
N GLN A 53 5.44 19.93 -11.79
CA GLN A 53 6.59 20.81 -12.03
C GLN A 53 6.81 21.08 -13.52
N TRP A 54 6.61 20.07 -14.37
CA TRP A 54 6.78 20.19 -15.82
C TRP A 54 5.70 21.05 -16.48
N THR A 55 4.47 21.02 -15.96
CA THR A 55 3.38 21.89 -16.39
C THR A 55 3.50 23.27 -15.72
N SER A 56 4.29 24.17 -16.32
CA SER A 56 4.61 25.54 -15.86
C SER A 56 3.43 26.47 -15.49
N CYS A 57 2.18 26.03 -15.53
CA CYS A 57 1.00 26.86 -15.27
C CYS A 57 0.52 26.70 -13.82
N THR A 58 0.72 27.74 -13.00
CA THR A 58 0.31 27.81 -11.59
C THR A 58 -1.17 27.52 -11.36
N ARG A 59 -2.03 27.89 -12.34
CA ARG A 59 -3.48 27.63 -12.30
C ARG A 59 -3.82 26.16 -12.52
N THR A 60 -3.11 25.47 -13.42
CA THR A 60 -3.26 24.02 -13.63
C THR A 60 -2.78 23.23 -12.42
N ARG A 61 -1.73 23.71 -11.73
CA ARG A 61 -1.25 23.11 -10.48
C ARG A 61 -2.27 23.22 -9.34
N MET A 62 -2.94 24.35 -9.19
CA MET A 62 -3.97 24.55 -8.16
C MET A 62 -5.21 23.68 -8.44
N LEU A 63 -5.70 23.67 -9.68
CA LEU A 63 -6.85 22.85 -10.08
C LEU A 63 -6.56 21.35 -9.99
N LEU A 64 -5.34 20.91 -10.32
CA LEU A 64 -4.94 19.51 -10.13
C LEU A 64 -4.76 19.15 -8.65
N ALA A 65 -4.25 20.05 -7.81
CA ALA A 65 -4.17 19.82 -6.37
C ALA A 65 -5.57 19.72 -5.73
N GLU A 66 -6.51 20.58 -6.14
CA GLU A 66 -7.93 20.47 -5.74
C GLU A 66 -8.55 19.16 -6.24
N PHE A 67 -8.27 18.76 -7.49
CA PHE A 67 -8.72 17.48 -8.02
C PHE A 67 -8.12 16.28 -7.27
N MET A 68 -6.84 16.33 -6.89
CA MET A 68 -6.18 15.30 -6.07
C MET A 68 -6.76 15.24 -4.65
N PHE A 69 -7.08 16.38 -4.04
CA PHE A 69 -7.77 16.44 -2.74
C PHE A 69 -9.19 15.85 -2.84
N ALA A 70 -9.92 16.18 -3.91
CA ALA A 70 -11.26 15.65 -4.17
C ALA A 70 -11.23 14.13 -4.42
N MET A 71 -10.26 13.64 -5.18
CA MET A 71 -10.05 12.20 -5.41
C MET A 71 -9.55 11.47 -4.16
N CYS A 72 -8.85 12.15 -3.24
CA CYS A 72 -8.51 11.57 -1.93
C CYS A 72 -9.76 11.41 -1.04
N GLY A 73 -10.74 12.31 -1.16
CA GLY A 73 -12.05 12.20 -0.49
C GLY A 73 -13.06 11.29 -1.21
N ASN A 74 -12.82 11.02 -2.50
CA ASN A 74 -13.63 10.16 -3.36
C ASN A 74 -12.88 8.89 -3.80
N ALA A 75 -11.84 8.51 -3.06
CA ALA A 75 -11.25 7.19 -3.13
C ALA A 75 -12.29 6.25 -2.52
N ASN A 76 -13.34 5.96 -3.31
CA ASN A 76 -14.03 4.71 -3.21
C ASN A 76 -12.91 3.68 -3.14
N TYR A 77 -12.82 3.04 -1.98
CA TYR A 77 -12.06 1.83 -1.79
C TYR A 77 -12.47 0.94 -2.95
N GLU A 78 -11.66 0.92 -4.01
CA GLU A 78 -11.88 0.01 -5.11
C GLU A 78 -11.86 -1.35 -4.42
N PRO A 79 -12.99 -2.08 -4.36
CA PRO A 79 -12.95 -3.40 -3.81
C PRO A 79 -11.99 -4.12 -4.74
N ASP A 80 -10.79 -4.42 -4.26
CA ASP A 80 -9.88 -5.33 -4.91
C ASP A 80 -10.74 -6.56 -5.20
N ASP A 81 -11.08 -6.81 -6.47
CA ASP A 81 -12.00 -7.89 -6.88
C ASP A 81 -11.48 -9.28 -6.43
N ASN A 82 -10.29 -9.31 -5.84
CA ASN A 82 -9.68 -10.42 -5.11
C ASN A 82 -10.23 -10.62 -3.67
N ILE A 83 -11.17 -9.80 -3.18
CA ILE A 83 -11.75 -9.90 -1.82
C ILE A 83 -13.07 -10.70 -1.79
N ILE A 84 -13.61 -11.13 -2.94
CA ILE A 84 -14.72 -12.10 -2.94
C ILE A 84 -14.15 -13.49 -3.22
N LEU A 85 -13.89 -14.24 -2.14
CA LEU A 85 -14.02 -15.69 -2.19
C LEU A 85 -15.15 -16.06 -1.24
N GLU A 86 -16.35 -16.08 -1.83
CA GLU A 86 -17.48 -16.80 -1.30
C GLU A 86 -17.03 -18.24 -1.00
N SER A 87 -17.16 -18.64 0.27
CA SER A 87 -16.91 -20.01 0.69
C SER A 87 -18.08 -20.86 0.20
N THR A 88 -17.89 -21.63 -0.88
CA THR A 88 -18.69 -22.85 -1.10
C THR A 88 -18.06 -24.01 -0.31
#